data_AF-A0A814UA95-F1
#
_entry.id   AF-A0A814UA95-F1
#
_cell.length_a   1.000
_cell.length_b   1.000
_cell.length_c   1.000
_cell.angle_alpha   90.00
_cell.angle_beta   90.00
_cell.angle_gamma   90.00
#
_symmetry.space_group_name_H-M   'P 1'
#
loop_
_entity.id
_entity.type
_entity.pdbx_description
1 polymer ?
#
loop_
_entity_poly.entity_id
_entity_poly.type
_entity_poly.pdbx_seq_one_letter_code
_entity_poly.pdbx_strand_id
1 'polypeptide(L)'
;MSISLLSNTYNRQNWEDAEFPILCQTCLGDNPYIRMMKERYGQECKICNRPFTIFRWCPGARMRFKKTEICQTCSKVKNVCQTCLLDLEFGLPVQVRDEALQITDSIPKGQVNKEYFTQNAEAEMALEQQPQPYGQLAKAQPPSDVLMKLARSAPYYKRNQPHICSFYVKGECKRGEECPYRHEKPTDPDDPLSNQNIRDRFYGVNDPVAEKLLSRYKETPQLETPEDKSVTTLYIGNVIDIDEQQLRDHFYQYGEIRSVTVVPKQSCAFVQFTQRDAAERAAKETFNKLVIDGKRLTVKWGKPPAIQAGGGRLGDASGFESNYEPVPGLPTIVPMPSTELKADFFGLSSSSTPNVVASTAASSFLPPPPMPPPDLGDYTSSLSYGHMPPPLSSLRTTSVHYPSQDPSRVGSTAAHGKANE
;
A
#
# COMPACT_ATOMS: atom_id res chain seq x y z
N MET A 1 -29.14 -37.31 -2.61
CA MET A 1 -27.82 -37.11 -3.23
C MET A 1 -28.03 -36.76 -4.69
N SER A 2 -27.99 -35.48 -5.04
CA SER A 2 -28.09 -35.00 -6.42
C SER A 2 -26.77 -34.32 -6.75
N ILE A 3 -25.82 -35.11 -7.22
CA ILE A 3 -24.52 -34.65 -7.70
C ILE A 3 -24.78 -34.10 -9.10
N SER A 4 -24.81 -32.78 -9.22
CA SER A 4 -25.06 -32.08 -10.47
C SER A 4 -23.96 -32.37 -11.50
N LEU A 5 -24.41 -32.66 -12.72
CA LEU A 5 -23.67 -32.89 -13.97
C LEU A 5 -22.85 -31.66 -14.41
N LEU A 6 -21.78 -31.33 -13.67
CA LEU A 6 -20.67 -30.49 -14.12
C LEU A 6 -19.36 -31.22 -13.79
N SER A 7 -19.29 -32.48 -14.18
CA SER A 7 -18.13 -33.36 -14.09
C SER A 7 -16.98 -32.84 -14.94
N ASN A 8 -16.26 -31.84 -14.44
CA ASN A 8 -14.89 -31.58 -14.86
C ASN A 8 -13.96 -32.44 -14.00
N THR A 9 -14.05 -33.75 -14.21
CA THR A 9 -13.32 -34.81 -13.49
C THR A 9 -12.05 -35.24 -14.23
N TYR A 10 -11.45 -34.39 -15.07
CA TYR A 10 -10.32 -34.77 -15.93
C TYR A 10 -8.95 -34.19 -15.53
N ASN A 11 -8.84 -33.44 -14.42
CA ASN A 11 -7.53 -33.09 -13.85
C ASN A 11 -7.56 -33.17 -12.30
N ARG A 12 -7.63 -34.41 -11.81
CA ARG A 12 -7.78 -34.80 -10.39
C ARG A 12 -6.51 -34.58 -9.52
N GLN A 13 -5.59 -33.67 -9.87
CA GLN A 13 -4.24 -33.66 -9.26
C GLN A 13 -3.76 -32.37 -8.61
N ASN A 14 -4.61 -31.37 -8.38
CA ASN A 14 -4.18 -30.15 -7.68
C ASN A 14 -5.15 -29.78 -6.56
N TRP A 15 -5.36 -30.70 -5.62
CA TRP A 15 -5.95 -30.34 -4.34
C TRP A 15 -4.85 -29.83 -3.42
N GLU A 16 -5.07 -28.68 -2.82
CA GLU A 16 -4.07 -28.06 -1.96
C GLU A 16 -4.01 -28.76 -0.59
N ASP A 17 -2.82 -29.25 -0.23
CA ASP A 17 -2.52 -29.78 1.10
C ASP A 17 -1.38 -28.97 1.72
N ALA A 18 -1.75 -27.86 2.36
CA ALA A 18 -0.81 -27.03 3.10
C ALA A 18 -0.64 -27.53 4.54
N GLU A 19 0.57 -27.40 5.10
CA GLU A 19 0.84 -27.71 6.51
C GLU A 19 0.44 -26.57 7.45
N PHE A 20 0.66 -25.31 7.03
CA PHE A 20 0.40 -24.13 7.84
C PHE A 20 -0.25 -23.00 7.03
N PRO A 21 -1.22 -22.24 7.59
CA PRO A 21 -1.91 -21.17 6.89
C PRO A 21 -1.09 -19.87 6.80
N ILE A 22 -1.37 -19.06 5.77
CA ILE A 22 -0.79 -17.72 5.60
C ILE A 22 -1.74 -16.69 6.21
N LEU A 23 -1.37 -16.14 7.37
CA LEU A 23 -2.23 -15.27 8.18
C LEU A 23 -1.50 -14.01 8.64
N CYS A 24 -2.25 -12.94 8.85
CA CYS A 24 -1.75 -11.73 9.50
C CYS A 24 -1.92 -11.77 11.02
N GLN A 25 -1.11 -11.00 11.74
CA GLN A 25 -1.11 -10.92 13.20
C GLN A 25 -2.49 -10.58 13.79
N THR A 26 -3.21 -9.65 13.17
CA THR A 26 -4.57 -9.30 13.62
C THR A 26 -5.53 -10.48 13.52
N CYS A 27 -5.41 -11.32 12.49
CA CYS A 27 -6.30 -12.48 12.32
C CYS A 27 -5.93 -13.64 13.24
N LEU A 28 -4.65 -13.78 13.51
CA LEU A 28 -4.11 -14.85 14.34
C LEU A 28 -4.53 -14.66 15.79
N GLY A 29 -4.43 -13.44 16.32
CA GLY A 29 -4.84 -13.10 17.68
C GLY A 29 -3.78 -12.30 18.43
N ASP A 30 -4.06 -11.99 19.68
CA ASP A 30 -3.11 -11.43 20.64
C ASP A 30 -2.35 -12.52 21.40
N ASN A 31 -2.94 -13.72 21.54
CA ASN A 31 -2.32 -14.83 22.24
C ASN A 31 -1.20 -15.50 21.41
N PRO A 32 0.04 -15.58 21.92
CA PRO A 32 1.14 -16.30 21.25
C PRO A 32 0.90 -17.82 21.14
N TYR A 33 0.09 -18.40 22.03
CA TYR A 33 -0.19 -19.83 22.09
C TYR A 33 -1.56 -20.14 21.50
N ILE A 34 -1.58 -20.69 20.30
CA ILE A 34 -2.82 -20.90 19.54
C ILE A 34 -3.03 -22.39 19.29
N ARG A 35 -4.27 -22.82 19.51
CA ARG A 35 -4.75 -24.14 19.10
C ARG A 35 -5.54 -24.00 17.81
N MET A 36 -5.11 -24.73 16.78
CA MET A 36 -5.77 -24.76 15.48
C MET A 36 -6.14 -26.19 15.09
N MET A 37 -7.25 -26.35 14.39
CA MET A 37 -7.68 -27.60 13.77
C MET A 37 -7.37 -27.53 12.28
N LYS A 38 -6.72 -28.57 11.75
CA LYS A 38 -6.47 -28.77 10.32
C LYS A 38 -7.51 -29.74 9.77
N GLU A 39 -8.27 -29.30 8.76
CA GLU A 39 -9.23 -30.12 8.03
C GLU A 39 -8.79 -30.18 6.56
N ARG A 40 -8.37 -31.36 6.10
CA ARG A 40 -7.90 -31.55 4.73
C ARG A 40 -9.10 -31.50 3.77
N TYR A 41 -9.01 -30.64 2.76
CA TYR A 41 -10.01 -30.52 1.69
C TYR A 41 -11.45 -30.22 2.19
N GLY A 42 -11.59 -29.48 3.29
CA GLY A 42 -12.90 -29.28 3.93
C GLY A 42 -13.87 -28.37 3.15
N GLN A 43 -13.36 -27.38 2.41
CA GLN A 43 -14.17 -26.39 1.67
C GLN A 43 -13.45 -25.99 0.38
N GLU A 44 -14.25 -25.54 -0.58
CA GLU A 44 -13.76 -24.87 -1.78
C GLU A 44 -13.32 -23.42 -1.50
N CYS A 45 -12.23 -23.00 -2.14
CA CYS A 45 -11.73 -21.64 -2.10
C CYS A 45 -12.75 -20.69 -2.72
N LYS A 46 -13.02 -19.55 -2.04
CA LYS A 46 -14.01 -18.56 -2.52
C LYS A 46 -13.65 -17.85 -3.84
N ILE A 47 -12.39 -17.99 -4.26
CA ILE A 47 -11.87 -17.39 -5.50
C ILE A 47 -11.72 -18.42 -6.61
N CYS A 48 -10.90 -19.46 -6.42
CA CYS A 48 -10.62 -20.46 -7.46
C CYS A 48 -11.56 -21.66 -7.47
N ASN A 49 -12.48 -21.78 -6.51
CA ASN A 49 -13.41 -22.91 -6.33
C ASN A 49 -12.71 -24.29 -6.19
N ARG A 50 -11.39 -24.32 -5.97
CA ARG A 50 -10.65 -25.56 -5.71
C ARG A 50 -10.75 -25.93 -4.22
N PRO A 51 -10.91 -27.22 -3.87
CA PRO A 51 -10.85 -27.66 -2.49
C PRO A 51 -9.44 -27.44 -1.93
N PHE A 52 -9.38 -26.96 -0.68
CA PHE A 52 -8.13 -26.65 0.00
C PHE A 52 -8.20 -27.01 1.49
N THR A 53 -7.05 -26.98 2.15
CA THR A 53 -6.94 -27.29 3.58
C THR A 53 -7.44 -26.11 4.42
N ILE A 54 -8.43 -26.38 5.27
CA ILE A 54 -8.96 -25.38 6.19
C ILE A 54 -8.21 -25.46 7.50
N PHE A 55 -7.81 -24.29 7.99
CA PHE A 55 -7.37 -24.11 9.36
C PHE A 55 -8.43 -23.35 10.12
N ARG A 56 -8.81 -23.84 11.29
CA ARG A 56 -9.79 -23.17 12.17
C ARG A 56 -9.21 -22.98 13.57
N TRP A 57 -9.22 -21.74 14.07
CA TRP A 57 -8.65 -21.38 15.37
C TRP A 57 -9.49 -20.33 16.10
N CYS A 58 -9.24 -20.16 17.39
CA CYS A 58 -9.81 -19.09 18.19
C CYS A 58 -8.73 -18.04 18.49
N PRO A 59 -8.87 -16.78 18.01
CA PRO A 59 -7.85 -15.77 18.19
C PRO A 59 -7.63 -15.30 19.64
N GLY A 60 -8.66 -15.37 20.49
CA GLY A 60 -8.58 -14.86 21.85
C GLY A 60 -9.86 -15.13 22.64
N ALA A 61 -9.89 -14.69 23.91
CA ALA A 61 -11.07 -14.82 24.74
C ALA A 61 -12.22 -13.93 24.21
N ARG A 62 -13.44 -14.48 24.13
CA ARG A 62 -14.64 -13.80 23.58
C ARG A 62 -14.54 -13.41 22.09
N MET A 63 -13.64 -14.04 21.34
CA MET A 63 -13.55 -13.88 19.88
C MET A 63 -14.30 -15.00 19.15
N ARG A 64 -14.70 -14.77 17.89
CA ARG A 64 -15.26 -15.85 17.06
C ARG A 64 -14.14 -16.76 16.58
N PHE A 65 -14.49 -18.04 16.38
CA PHE A 65 -13.65 -18.93 15.61
C PHE A 65 -13.48 -18.39 14.20
N LYS A 66 -12.22 -18.25 13.79
CA LYS A 66 -11.85 -17.86 12.44
C LYS A 66 -11.39 -19.08 11.68
N LYS A 67 -11.53 -19.01 10.37
CA LYS A 67 -11.07 -20.03 9.45
C LYS A 67 -10.41 -19.40 8.22
N THR A 68 -9.64 -20.18 7.49
CA THR A 68 -9.15 -19.79 6.16
C THR A 68 -10.31 -19.81 5.15
N GLU A 69 -10.39 -18.79 4.28
CA GLU A 69 -11.46 -18.64 3.28
C GLU A 69 -10.95 -18.86 1.83
N ILE A 70 -9.64 -18.69 1.63
CA ILE A 70 -8.98 -18.90 0.33
C ILE A 70 -7.81 -19.87 0.45
N CYS A 71 -7.46 -20.54 -0.65
CA CYS A 71 -6.31 -21.44 -0.72
C CYS A 71 -4.98 -20.68 -0.64
N GLN A 72 -3.90 -21.39 -0.30
CA GLN A 72 -2.56 -20.80 -0.22
C GLN A 72 -2.08 -20.25 -1.56
N THR A 73 -2.42 -20.89 -2.68
CA THR A 73 -2.10 -20.41 -4.04
C THR A 73 -2.67 -19.00 -4.28
N CYS A 74 -3.96 -18.78 -4.05
CA CYS A 74 -4.58 -17.46 -4.22
C CYS A 74 -3.99 -16.41 -3.25
N SER A 75 -3.63 -16.84 -2.04
CA SER A 75 -2.99 -15.98 -1.04
C SER A 75 -1.59 -15.53 -1.47
N LYS A 76 -0.76 -16.44 -2.01
CA LYS A 76 0.60 -16.15 -2.51
C LYS A 76 0.61 -15.29 -3.77
N VAL A 77 -0.31 -15.52 -4.70
CA VAL A 77 -0.45 -14.70 -5.93
C VAL A 77 -0.67 -13.22 -5.59
N LYS A 78 -1.42 -12.95 -4.53
CA LYS A 78 -1.78 -11.59 -4.14
C LYS A 78 -1.06 -11.09 -2.89
N ASN A 79 -0.17 -11.85 -2.27
CA ASN A 79 0.44 -11.55 -0.96
C ASN A 79 -0.59 -11.13 0.12
N VAL A 80 -1.68 -11.89 0.27
CA VAL A 80 -2.78 -11.55 1.20
C VAL A 80 -3.01 -12.62 2.25
N CYS A 81 -3.52 -12.21 3.42
CA CYS A 81 -3.98 -13.11 4.47
C CYS A 81 -5.18 -13.96 4.01
N GLN A 82 -5.14 -15.27 4.25
CA GLN A 82 -6.17 -16.23 3.82
C GLN A 82 -7.56 -16.00 4.43
N THR A 83 -7.67 -15.24 5.52
CA THR A 83 -8.97 -14.96 6.18
C THR A 83 -9.47 -13.55 5.94
N CYS A 84 -8.60 -12.53 6.04
CA CYS A 84 -9.06 -11.14 5.89
C CYS A 84 -8.87 -10.55 4.51
N LEU A 85 -8.13 -11.21 3.59
CA LEU A 85 -7.82 -10.71 2.26
C LEU A 85 -7.15 -9.33 2.25
N LEU A 86 -6.46 -9.00 3.34
CA LEU A 86 -5.63 -7.81 3.40
C LEU A 86 -4.19 -8.22 3.17
N ASP A 87 -3.44 -7.28 2.64
CA ASP A 87 -2.01 -7.41 2.41
C ASP A 87 -1.25 -7.79 3.70
N LEU A 88 -0.23 -8.65 3.57
CA LEU A 88 0.53 -9.16 4.70
C LEU A 88 1.56 -8.16 5.25
N GLU A 89 2.01 -7.21 4.44
CA GLU A 89 3.04 -6.23 4.79
C GLU A 89 2.43 -4.99 5.44
N PHE A 90 1.45 -4.36 4.79
CA PHE A 90 0.85 -3.10 5.23
C PHE A 90 -0.50 -3.29 5.95
N GLY A 91 -1.14 -4.44 5.78
CA GLY A 91 -2.49 -4.68 6.33
C GLY A 91 -3.59 -3.85 5.65
N LEU A 92 -3.37 -3.44 4.40
CA LEU A 92 -4.27 -2.62 3.59
C LEU A 92 -5.10 -3.47 2.60
N PRO A 93 -6.24 -2.94 2.09
CA PRO A 93 -6.97 -3.58 1.00
C PRO A 93 -6.11 -3.69 -0.27
N VAL A 94 -6.35 -4.74 -1.04
CA VAL A 94 -5.62 -5.05 -2.29
C VAL A 94 -5.66 -3.87 -3.26
N GLN A 95 -6.84 -3.25 -3.45
CA GLN A 95 -7.01 -2.10 -4.33
C GLN A 95 -6.10 -0.91 -3.95
N VAL A 96 -5.99 -0.58 -2.65
CA VAL A 96 -5.14 0.54 -2.19
C VAL A 96 -3.67 0.26 -2.48
N ARG A 97 -3.23 -0.98 -2.25
CA ARG A 97 -1.86 -1.41 -2.52
C ARG A 97 -1.54 -1.35 -4.01
N ASP A 98 -2.39 -1.95 -4.83
CA ASP A 98 -2.13 -2.10 -6.25
C ASP A 98 -2.18 -0.74 -6.97
N GLU A 99 -3.06 0.19 -6.54
CA GLU A 99 -3.07 1.58 -7.02
C GLU A 99 -1.80 2.35 -6.62
N ALA A 100 -1.31 2.17 -5.38
CA ALA A 100 -0.11 2.86 -4.92
C ALA A 100 1.19 2.31 -5.53
N LEU A 101 1.23 1.01 -5.86
CA LEU A 101 2.35 0.36 -6.54
C LEU A 101 2.24 0.42 -8.07
N GLN A 102 1.13 0.94 -8.60
CA GLN A 102 0.82 0.96 -10.03
C GLN A 102 0.91 -0.42 -10.68
N ILE A 103 0.57 -1.47 -9.93
CA ILE A 103 0.57 -2.84 -10.40
C ILE A 103 -0.76 -3.09 -11.11
N THR A 104 -0.68 -3.64 -12.33
CA THR A 104 -1.87 -4.07 -13.06
C THR A 104 -2.00 -5.58 -12.91
N ASP A 105 -3.09 -6.02 -12.28
CA ASP A 105 -3.31 -7.45 -12.13
C ASP A 105 -3.73 -8.09 -13.45
N SER A 106 -3.00 -9.13 -13.82
CA SER A 106 -3.31 -9.98 -14.97
C SER A 106 -4.21 -11.16 -14.63
N ILE A 107 -4.75 -11.27 -13.41
CA ILE A 107 -5.54 -12.44 -13.00
C ILE A 107 -6.87 -12.47 -13.79
N PRO A 108 -7.11 -13.50 -14.63
CA PRO A 108 -8.32 -13.57 -15.41
C PRO A 108 -9.56 -13.88 -14.54
N LYS A 109 -10.70 -13.26 -14.89
CA LYS A 109 -11.99 -13.44 -14.19
C LYS A 109 -12.81 -14.62 -14.72
N GLY A 110 -12.65 -14.96 -16.01
CA GLY A 110 -13.33 -16.09 -16.65
C GLY A 110 -12.98 -17.41 -15.98
N GLN A 111 -13.96 -18.30 -15.80
CA GLN A 111 -13.79 -19.52 -15.02
C GLN A 111 -12.64 -20.41 -15.53
N VAL A 112 -12.63 -20.72 -16.83
CA VAL A 112 -11.61 -21.58 -17.45
C VAL A 112 -10.23 -20.93 -17.42
N ASN A 113 -10.15 -19.65 -17.79
CA ASN A 113 -8.88 -18.92 -17.82
C ASN A 113 -8.28 -18.78 -16.41
N LYS A 114 -9.13 -18.57 -15.40
CA LYS A 114 -8.73 -18.52 -13.99
C LYS A 114 -8.20 -19.86 -13.51
N GLU A 115 -8.86 -20.96 -13.87
CA GLU A 115 -8.41 -22.31 -13.51
C GLU A 115 -7.05 -22.63 -14.14
N TYR A 116 -6.86 -22.30 -15.43
CA TYR A 116 -5.59 -22.44 -16.14
C TYR A 116 -4.48 -21.60 -15.50
N PHE A 117 -4.75 -20.31 -15.25
CA PHE A 117 -3.81 -19.41 -14.58
C PHE A 117 -3.40 -19.93 -13.20
N THR A 118 -4.38 -20.39 -12.40
CA THR A 118 -4.12 -20.92 -11.06
C THR A 118 -3.28 -22.20 -11.11
N GLN A 119 -3.51 -23.07 -12.09
CA GLN A 119 -2.72 -24.30 -12.27
C GLN A 119 -1.26 -23.99 -12.61
N ASN A 120 -1.02 -23.05 -13.54
CA ASN A 120 0.32 -22.66 -13.93
C ASN A 120 1.06 -21.96 -12.77
N ALA A 121 0.38 -21.03 -12.09
CA ALA A 121 0.95 -20.33 -10.94
C ALA A 121 1.30 -21.33 -9.81
N GLU A 122 0.45 -22.32 -9.55
CA GLU A 122 0.74 -23.38 -8.58
C GLU A 122 1.94 -24.24 -8.97
N ALA A 123 2.06 -24.61 -10.25
CA ALA A 123 3.21 -25.38 -10.75
C ALA A 123 4.51 -24.58 -10.63
N GLU A 124 4.50 -23.29 -10.98
CA GLU A 124 5.66 -22.40 -10.86
C GLU A 124 6.07 -22.19 -9.39
N MET A 125 5.10 -21.93 -8.50
CA MET A 125 5.35 -21.81 -7.07
C MET A 125 5.81 -23.12 -6.40
N ALA A 126 5.52 -24.28 -6.99
CA ALA A 126 6.03 -25.56 -6.49
C ALA A 126 7.50 -25.78 -6.86
N LEU A 127 7.95 -25.20 -7.98
CA LEU A 127 9.36 -25.22 -8.40
C LEU A 127 10.19 -24.23 -7.58
N GLU A 128 9.66 -23.03 -7.36
CA GLU A 128 10.28 -22.00 -6.55
C GLU A 128 10.04 -22.29 -5.07
N GLN A 129 10.94 -23.04 -4.44
CA GLN A 129 10.87 -23.37 -3.00
C GLN A 129 10.96 -22.15 -2.06
N GLN A 130 11.13 -20.93 -2.60
CA GLN A 130 11.26 -19.72 -1.81
C GLN A 130 9.88 -19.10 -1.49
N PRO A 131 9.70 -18.56 -0.27
CA PRO A 131 8.45 -17.92 0.16
C PRO A 131 8.36 -16.48 -0.38
N GLN A 132 8.42 -16.30 -1.69
CA GLN A 132 8.26 -15.00 -2.34
C GLN A 132 6.84 -14.86 -2.91
N PRO A 133 6.28 -13.63 -2.96
CA PRO A 133 5.04 -13.39 -3.67
C PRO A 133 5.22 -13.70 -5.16
N TYR A 134 4.16 -14.16 -5.81
CA TYR A 134 4.24 -14.60 -7.21
C TYR A 134 4.02 -13.43 -8.19
N GLY A 135 4.70 -13.46 -9.33
CA GLY A 135 4.43 -12.58 -10.47
C GLY A 135 4.98 -11.14 -10.33
N GLN A 136 4.25 -10.15 -10.86
CA GLN A 136 4.67 -8.74 -10.85
C GLN A 136 4.84 -8.17 -9.44
N LEU A 137 4.13 -8.73 -8.47
CA LEU A 137 4.23 -8.35 -7.06
C LEU A 137 5.60 -8.71 -6.46
N ALA A 138 6.25 -9.77 -6.95
CA ALA A 138 7.62 -10.12 -6.60
C ALA A 138 8.65 -9.08 -7.08
N LYS A 139 8.29 -8.36 -8.14
CA LYS A 139 9.15 -7.38 -8.82
C LYS A 139 8.84 -5.95 -8.37
N ALA A 140 7.90 -5.78 -7.44
CA ALA A 140 7.48 -4.46 -6.98
C ALA A 140 8.64 -3.75 -6.25
N GLN A 141 8.78 -2.46 -6.55
CA GLN A 141 9.77 -1.54 -5.97
C GLN A 141 9.51 -1.29 -4.48
N PRO A 142 10.46 -0.68 -3.73
CA PRO A 142 10.35 -0.47 -2.28
C PRO A 142 9.04 0.21 -1.86
N PRO A 143 8.63 0.02 -0.58
CA PRO A 143 7.32 0.43 -0.08
C PRO A 143 7.02 1.90 -0.40
N SER A 144 5.96 2.12 -1.17
CA SER A 144 5.46 3.46 -1.47
C SER A 144 5.14 4.17 -0.15
N ASP A 145 5.57 5.43 -0.04
CA ASP A 145 5.29 6.29 1.11
C ASP A 145 3.80 6.34 1.47
N VAL A 146 2.97 6.32 0.42
CA VAL A 146 1.50 6.29 0.53
C VAL A 146 1.04 5.12 1.39
N LEU A 147 1.62 3.93 1.17
CA LEU A 147 1.24 2.70 1.87
C LEU A 147 1.67 2.73 3.32
N MET A 148 2.86 3.24 3.62
CA MET A 148 3.32 3.39 5.01
C MET A 148 2.48 4.40 5.80
N LYS A 149 2.03 5.49 5.17
CA LYS A 149 1.16 6.49 5.80
C LYS A 149 -0.25 5.97 6.07
N LEU A 150 -0.77 5.11 5.17
CA LEU A 150 -2.11 4.53 5.32
C LEU A 150 -2.13 3.28 6.21
N ALA A 151 -1.00 2.58 6.31
CA ALA A 151 -0.85 1.38 7.12
C ALA A 151 -1.18 1.66 8.59
N ARG A 152 -1.81 0.67 9.24
CA ARG A 152 -2.11 0.76 10.67
C ARG A 152 -0.92 0.27 11.47
N SER A 153 -0.50 1.03 12.47
CA SER A 153 0.57 0.64 13.40
C SER A 153 0.14 -0.42 14.41
N ALA A 154 -1.14 -0.42 14.81
CA ALA A 154 -1.69 -1.33 15.81
C ALA A 154 -2.70 -2.32 15.21
N PRO A 155 -2.74 -3.58 15.70
CA PRO A 155 -3.68 -4.59 15.23
C PRO A 155 -5.13 -4.22 15.55
N TYR A 156 -6.04 -4.51 14.61
CA TYR A 156 -7.46 -4.18 14.75
C TYR A 156 -8.31 -5.40 15.15
N TYR A 157 -8.27 -5.77 16.43
CA TYR A 157 -8.92 -6.98 16.94
C TYR A 157 -10.46 -6.95 16.91
N LYS A 158 -11.09 -5.78 16.71
CA LYS A 158 -12.56 -5.69 16.52
C LYS A 158 -13.05 -6.56 15.34
N ARG A 159 -12.19 -6.88 14.35
CA ARG A 159 -12.51 -7.81 13.24
C ARG A 159 -12.76 -9.25 13.70
N ASN A 160 -12.17 -9.64 14.83
CA ASN A 160 -12.26 -10.99 15.39
C ASN A 160 -13.47 -11.18 16.30
N GLN A 161 -14.28 -10.12 16.50
CA GLN A 161 -15.49 -10.21 17.30
C GLN A 161 -16.54 -11.13 16.65
N PRO A 162 -17.42 -11.74 17.46
CA PRO A 162 -18.59 -12.44 16.97
C PRO A 162 -19.49 -11.58 16.11
N HIS A 163 -20.24 -12.25 15.23
CA HIS A 163 -21.33 -11.59 14.51
C HIS A 163 -22.42 -11.11 15.48
N ILE A 164 -23.21 -10.15 15.03
CA ILE A 164 -24.38 -9.69 15.76
C ILE A 164 -25.41 -10.81 15.82
N CYS A 165 -26.05 -11.00 16.98
CA CYS A 165 -27.10 -11.97 17.16
C CYS A 165 -28.36 -11.52 16.39
N SER A 166 -28.74 -12.25 15.35
CA SER A 166 -29.96 -11.97 14.58
C SER A 166 -31.23 -12.02 15.44
N PHE A 167 -31.28 -12.90 16.43
CA PHE A 167 -32.41 -13.00 17.37
C PHE A 167 -32.48 -11.82 18.34
N TYR A 168 -31.33 -11.24 18.71
CA TYR A 168 -31.31 -10.05 19.56
C TYR A 168 -31.85 -8.82 18.82
N VAL A 169 -31.46 -8.66 17.55
CA VAL A 169 -31.97 -7.60 16.68
C VAL A 169 -33.50 -7.67 16.52
N LYS A 170 -34.07 -8.89 16.56
CA LYS A 170 -35.52 -9.12 16.54
C LYS A 170 -36.21 -9.00 17.92
N GLY A 171 -35.45 -8.89 19.01
CA GLY A 171 -35.98 -8.89 20.38
C GLY A 171 -36.34 -10.26 20.95
N GLU A 172 -35.95 -11.35 20.29
CA GLU A 172 -36.34 -12.73 20.64
C GLU A 172 -35.17 -13.58 21.18
N CYS A 173 -34.05 -12.96 21.56
CA CYS A 173 -32.89 -13.70 22.07
C CYS A 173 -33.13 -14.26 23.47
N LYS A 174 -33.49 -15.55 23.56
CA LYS A 174 -33.71 -16.26 24.83
C LYS A 174 -32.42 -16.63 25.58
N ARG A 175 -31.25 -16.47 24.95
CA ARG A 175 -29.95 -16.87 25.53
C ARG A 175 -29.37 -15.83 26.49
N GLY A 176 -29.95 -14.63 26.55
CA GLY A 176 -29.50 -13.56 27.45
C GLY A 176 -27.98 -13.30 27.37
N GLU A 177 -27.33 -13.24 28.52
CA GLU A 177 -25.88 -13.02 28.66
C GLU A 177 -25.00 -14.21 28.25
N GLU A 178 -25.57 -15.41 28.13
CA GLU A 178 -24.85 -16.61 27.68
C GLU A 178 -24.72 -16.67 26.15
N CYS A 179 -25.34 -15.73 25.43
CA CYS A 179 -25.27 -15.67 23.98
C CYS A 179 -23.82 -15.39 23.49
N PRO A 180 -23.20 -16.27 22.70
CA PRO A 180 -21.84 -16.07 22.16
C PRO A 180 -21.78 -14.98 21.08
N TYR A 181 -22.93 -14.53 20.58
CA TYR A 181 -23.06 -13.50 19.56
C TYR A 181 -23.23 -12.14 20.22
N ARG A 182 -22.86 -11.07 19.51
CA ARG A 182 -22.93 -9.71 20.06
C ARG A 182 -24.37 -9.19 20.10
N HIS A 183 -24.71 -8.54 21.20
CA HIS A 183 -25.99 -7.86 21.45
C HIS A 183 -25.84 -6.36 21.23
N GLU A 184 -25.52 -5.97 19.99
CA GLU A 184 -25.31 -4.58 19.57
C GLU A 184 -26.08 -4.31 18.28
N LYS A 185 -26.30 -3.04 17.94
CA LYS A 185 -26.97 -2.66 16.70
C LYS A 185 -26.07 -3.02 15.50
N PRO A 186 -26.58 -3.73 14.46
CA PRO A 186 -25.87 -3.90 13.19
C PRO A 186 -25.55 -2.55 12.55
N THR A 187 -24.56 -2.55 11.65
CA THR A 187 -24.35 -1.43 10.73
C THR A 187 -25.58 -1.25 9.85
N ASP A 188 -25.96 0.01 9.59
CA ASP A 188 -27.10 0.31 8.74
C ASP A 188 -26.86 -0.19 7.30
N PRO A 189 -27.86 -0.82 6.65
CA PRO A 189 -27.71 -1.42 5.33
C PRO A 189 -27.47 -0.39 4.22
N ASP A 190 -27.84 0.86 4.45
CA ASP A 190 -27.64 1.97 3.51
C ASP A 190 -26.19 2.50 3.52
N ASP A 191 -25.36 2.08 4.48
CA ASP A 191 -23.93 2.40 4.46
C ASP A 191 -23.26 1.63 3.31
N PRO A 192 -22.59 2.30 2.35
CA PRO A 192 -21.85 1.63 1.27
C PRO A 192 -20.80 0.65 1.79
N LEU A 193 -20.36 0.79 3.05
CA LEU A 193 -19.42 -0.12 3.70
C LEU A 193 -20.02 -1.48 4.09
N SER A 194 -21.34 -1.60 4.13
CA SER A 194 -22.04 -2.79 4.66
C SER A 194 -21.99 -4.00 3.71
N ASN A 195 -22.07 -3.76 2.40
CA ASN A 195 -22.09 -4.80 1.38
C ASN A 195 -20.70 -5.00 0.78
N GLN A 196 -19.95 -5.97 1.31
CA GLN A 196 -18.60 -6.30 0.87
C GLN A 196 -18.54 -7.71 0.28
N ASN A 197 -18.45 -7.80 -1.04
CA ASN A 197 -18.24 -9.07 -1.73
C ASN A 197 -16.77 -9.51 -1.61
N ILE A 198 -16.57 -10.80 -1.30
CA ILE A 198 -15.24 -11.38 -1.11
C ILE A 198 -14.40 -11.35 -2.39
N ARG A 199 -15.05 -11.50 -3.56
CA ARG A 199 -14.36 -11.50 -4.85
C ARG A 199 -13.87 -10.10 -5.21
N ASP A 200 -14.72 -9.10 -5.02
CA ASP A 200 -14.41 -7.69 -5.32
C ASP A 200 -13.24 -7.19 -4.48
N ARG A 201 -13.23 -7.55 -3.19
CA ARG A 201 -12.10 -7.30 -2.27
C ARG A 201 -10.80 -8.00 -2.66
N PHE A 202 -10.88 -9.20 -3.25
CA PHE A 202 -9.70 -9.96 -3.68
C PHE A 202 -9.10 -9.42 -4.98
N TYR A 203 -9.96 -9.09 -5.96
CA TYR A 203 -9.53 -8.54 -7.25
C TYR A 203 -9.22 -7.04 -7.18
N GLY A 204 -9.51 -6.38 -6.05
CA GLY A 204 -9.27 -4.95 -5.87
C GLY A 204 -10.18 -4.07 -6.73
N VAL A 205 -11.42 -4.51 -6.98
CA VAL A 205 -12.39 -3.77 -7.81
C VAL A 205 -13.54 -3.32 -6.92
N ASN A 206 -13.87 -2.03 -6.95
CA ASN A 206 -15.02 -1.44 -6.24
C ASN A 206 -15.07 -1.80 -4.74
N ASP A 207 -13.93 -1.79 -4.03
CA ASP A 207 -13.93 -1.97 -2.57
C ASP A 207 -14.25 -0.62 -1.88
N PRO A 208 -15.41 -0.47 -1.21
CA PRO A 208 -15.78 0.79 -0.54
C PRO A 208 -14.81 1.15 0.60
N VAL A 209 -14.15 0.16 1.21
CA VAL A 209 -13.11 0.41 2.21
C VAL A 209 -11.91 1.08 1.55
N ALA A 210 -11.49 0.57 0.39
CA ALA A 210 -10.34 1.07 -0.34
C ALA A 210 -10.59 2.50 -0.82
N GLU A 211 -11.77 2.75 -1.40
CA GLU A 211 -12.16 4.09 -1.85
C GLU A 211 -12.11 5.10 -0.70
N LYS A 212 -12.66 4.76 0.48
CA LYS A 212 -12.59 5.63 1.65
C LYS A 212 -11.16 5.91 2.12
N LEU A 213 -10.27 4.92 2.03
CA LEU A 213 -8.85 5.09 2.39
C LEU A 213 -8.12 5.99 1.39
N LEU A 214 -8.39 5.82 0.10
CA LEU A 214 -7.80 6.63 -0.97
C LEU A 214 -8.33 8.07 -0.94
N SER A 215 -9.62 8.27 -0.70
CA SER A 215 -10.21 9.60 -0.52
C SER A 215 -9.61 10.32 0.68
N ARG A 216 -9.44 9.62 1.82
CA ARG A 216 -8.72 10.17 2.97
C ARG A 216 -7.29 10.55 2.62
N TYR A 217 -6.59 9.75 1.81
CA TYR A 217 -5.24 10.07 1.37
C TYR A 217 -5.20 11.33 0.49
N LYS A 218 -6.16 11.49 -0.42
CA LYS A 218 -6.29 12.69 -1.27
C LYS A 218 -6.55 13.95 -0.44
N GLU A 219 -7.29 13.84 0.66
CA GLU A 219 -7.53 14.94 1.61
C GLU A 219 -6.32 15.23 2.50
N THR A 220 -5.35 14.31 2.63
CA THR A 220 -4.14 14.63 3.39
C THR A 220 -3.41 15.78 2.70
N PRO A 221 -2.99 16.82 3.45
CA PRO A 221 -2.29 17.94 2.85
C PRO A 221 -1.05 17.41 2.15
N GLN A 222 -0.90 17.75 0.88
CA GLN A 222 0.30 17.50 0.09
C GLN A 222 0.94 18.85 -0.23
N LEU A 223 2.27 18.88 -0.34
CA LEU A 223 2.95 20.08 -0.81
C LEU A 223 2.61 20.28 -2.29
N GLU A 224 1.72 21.21 -2.58
CA GLU A 224 1.45 21.66 -3.94
C GLU A 224 2.73 22.28 -4.50
N THR A 225 3.12 21.86 -5.71
CA THR A 225 4.26 22.45 -6.40
C THR A 225 3.92 23.88 -6.80
N PRO A 226 4.81 24.86 -6.56
CA PRO A 226 4.54 26.25 -6.92
C PRO A 226 4.35 26.38 -8.43
N GLU A 227 3.37 27.20 -8.83
CA GLU A 227 3.10 27.54 -10.23
C GLU A 227 4.34 28.21 -10.86
N ASP A 228 4.99 29.07 -10.08
CA ASP A 228 6.21 29.78 -10.46
C ASP A 228 7.41 28.83 -10.59
N LYS A 229 7.89 28.66 -11.83
CA LYS A 229 8.98 27.73 -12.14
C LYS A 229 10.36 28.17 -11.67
N SER A 230 10.51 29.42 -11.27
CA SER A 230 11.76 30.00 -10.76
C SER A 230 12.00 29.68 -9.27
N VAL A 231 10.98 29.20 -8.54
CA VAL A 231 11.09 28.94 -7.11
C VAL A 231 11.79 27.60 -6.88
N THR A 232 13.09 27.67 -6.56
CA THR A 232 13.89 26.51 -6.14
C THR A 232 14.26 26.54 -4.66
N THR A 233 13.60 27.41 -3.88
CA THR A 233 13.89 27.63 -2.46
C THR A 233 12.89 26.87 -1.60
N LEU A 234 13.39 26.08 -0.64
CA LEU A 234 12.59 25.43 0.39
C LEU A 234 12.74 26.17 1.72
N TYR A 235 11.61 26.45 2.36
CA TYR A 235 11.53 26.92 3.72
C TYR A 235 11.48 25.73 4.67
N ILE A 236 12.35 25.72 5.68
CA ILE A 236 12.41 24.71 6.72
C ILE A 236 12.15 25.43 8.05
N GLY A 237 11.03 25.13 8.67
CA GLY A 237 10.67 25.62 10.00
C GLY A 237 11.04 24.64 11.11
N ASN A 238 11.05 25.16 12.34
CA ASN A 238 11.38 24.43 13.56
C ASN A 238 12.86 24.00 13.65
N VAL A 239 13.75 24.78 13.04
CA VAL A 239 15.21 24.58 13.06
C VAL A 239 15.75 25.15 14.37
N ILE A 240 15.78 24.33 15.42
CA ILE A 240 16.27 24.69 16.76
C ILE A 240 17.54 23.87 17.02
N ASP A 241 18.67 24.54 17.25
CA ASP A 241 20.00 23.93 17.48
C ASP A 241 20.42 22.93 16.39
N ILE A 242 20.15 23.24 15.12
CA ILE A 242 20.59 22.45 13.98
C ILE A 242 21.56 23.29 13.16
N ASP A 243 22.70 22.70 12.83
CA ASP A 243 23.75 23.38 12.09
C ASP A 243 23.47 23.38 10.58
N GLU A 244 24.00 24.40 9.90
CA GLU A 244 23.92 24.51 8.43
C GLU A 244 24.50 23.27 7.73
N GLN A 245 25.58 22.70 8.27
CA GLN A 245 26.22 21.51 7.74
C GLN A 245 25.29 20.29 7.78
N GLN A 246 24.56 20.09 8.87
CA GLN A 246 23.62 18.97 9.00
C GLN A 246 22.48 19.07 7.98
N LEU A 247 21.95 20.28 7.76
CA LEU A 247 20.96 20.51 6.71
C LEU A 247 21.56 20.24 5.33
N ARG A 248 22.77 20.74 5.07
CA ARG A 248 23.44 20.55 3.78
C ARG A 248 23.67 19.07 3.48
N ASP A 249 24.16 18.30 4.45
CA ASP A 249 24.44 16.88 4.32
C ASP A 249 23.15 16.09 4.05
N HIS A 250 22.07 16.40 4.77
CA HIS A 250 20.78 15.76 4.56
C HIS A 250 20.16 16.12 3.19
N PHE A 251 20.28 17.37 2.74
CA PHE A 251 19.67 17.81 1.48
C PHE A 251 20.51 17.51 0.24
N TYR A 252 21.80 17.20 0.40
CA TYR A 252 22.71 16.89 -0.72
C TYR A 252 22.26 15.64 -1.51
N GLN A 253 21.60 14.67 -0.87
CA GLN A 253 21.12 13.46 -1.53
C GLN A 253 20.07 13.71 -2.62
N TYR A 254 19.35 14.84 -2.54
CA TYR A 254 18.29 15.16 -3.50
C TYR A 254 18.83 15.93 -4.71
N GLY A 255 19.93 16.67 -4.56
CA GLY A 255 20.59 17.36 -5.66
C GLY A 255 21.54 18.45 -5.19
N GLU A 256 22.10 19.18 -6.17
CA GLU A 256 23.08 20.23 -5.92
C GLU A 256 22.43 21.47 -5.28
N ILE A 257 23.02 21.91 -4.18
CA ILE A 257 22.55 23.03 -3.35
C ILE A 257 23.32 24.30 -3.76
N ARG A 258 22.59 25.37 -4.05
CA ARG A 258 23.14 26.70 -4.38
C ARG A 258 23.56 27.46 -3.12
N SER A 259 22.69 27.51 -2.11
CA SER A 259 22.97 28.17 -0.84
C SER A 259 22.05 27.63 0.26
N VAL A 260 22.55 27.65 1.49
CA VAL A 260 21.77 27.40 2.72
C VAL A 260 21.87 28.66 3.57
N THR A 261 20.74 29.12 4.12
CA THR A 261 20.70 30.29 4.99
C THR A 261 19.88 29.97 6.22
N VAL A 262 20.53 29.89 7.37
CA VAL A 262 19.87 29.62 8.66
C VAL A 262 19.60 30.95 9.37
N VAL A 263 18.35 31.15 9.79
CA VAL A 263 17.89 32.34 10.52
C VAL A 263 17.49 31.91 11.94
N PRO A 264 18.43 31.93 12.91
CA PRO A 264 18.18 31.43 14.25
C PRO A 264 17.09 32.21 14.99
N LYS A 265 16.94 33.51 14.69
CA LYS A 265 15.90 34.37 15.30
C LYS A 265 14.47 33.90 15.05
N GLN A 266 14.24 33.25 13.91
CA GLN A 266 12.92 32.75 13.52
C GLN A 266 12.86 31.21 13.54
N SER A 267 13.91 30.54 14.04
CA SER A 267 14.05 29.08 14.01
C SER A 267 13.72 28.50 12.63
N CYS A 268 14.20 29.15 11.57
CA CYS A 268 13.93 28.77 10.19
C CYS A 268 15.20 28.75 9.35
N ALA A 269 15.19 27.95 8.29
CA ALA A 269 16.26 27.88 7.31
C ALA A 269 15.68 27.92 5.88
N PHE A 270 16.46 28.47 4.97
CA PHE A 270 16.16 28.51 3.54
C PHE A 270 17.22 27.71 2.79
N VAL A 271 16.80 26.72 2.02
CA VAL A 271 17.68 25.90 1.17
C VAL A 271 17.32 26.16 -0.28
N GLN A 272 18.27 26.68 -1.05
CA GLN A 272 18.08 26.94 -2.48
C GLN A 272 18.78 25.87 -3.30
N PHE A 273 18.05 25.21 -4.21
CA PHE A 273 18.62 24.25 -5.17
C PHE A 273 18.99 24.93 -6.49
N THR A 274 19.94 24.32 -7.21
CA THR A 274 20.26 24.73 -8.59
C THR A 274 19.18 24.27 -9.57
N GLN A 275 18.67 23.04 -9.39
CA GLN A 275 17.65 22.42 -10.25
C GLN A 275 16.27 22.41 -9.59
N ARG A 276 15.22 22.69 -10.38
CA ARG A 276 13.83 22.60 -9.93
C ARG A 276 13.45 21.16 -9.56
N ASP A 277 13.83 20.20 -10.38
CA ASP A 277 13.49 18.78 -10.16
C ASP A 277 14.07 18.25 -8.85
N ALA A 278 15.24 18.75 -8.44
CA ALA A 278 15.83 18.45 -7.14
C ALA A 278 15.03 19.06 -5.99
N ALA A 279 14.61 20.31 -6.12
CA ALA A 279 13.76 20.97 -5.11
C ALA A 279 12.41 20.26 -4.96
N GLU A 280 11.78 19.82 -6.06
CA GLU A 280 10.50 19.10 -6.02
C GLU A 280 10.64 17.71 -5.40
N ARG A 281 11.70 16.95 -5.74
CA ARG A 281 11.98 15.66 -5.12
C ARG A 281 12.24 15.83 -3.61
N ALA A 282 13.10 16.78 -3.24
CA ALA A 282 13.38 17.10 -1.84
C ALA A 282 12.09 17.50 -1.10
N ALA A 283 11.26 18.37 -1.66
CA ALA A 283 9.99 18.78 -1.06
C ALA A 283 9.07 17.57 -0.84
N LYS A 284 8.87 16.72 -1.85
CA LYS A 284 7.98 15.54 -1.76
C LYS A 284 8.45 14.54 -0.70
N GLU A 285 9.75 14.27 -0.63
CA GLU A 285 10.30 13.26 0.28
C GLU A 285 10.45 13.75 1.72
N THR A 286 10.73 15.05 1.92
CA THR A 286 10.94 15.61 3.27
C THR A 286 9.63 16.09 3.92
N PHE A 287 8.56 16.31 3.15
CA PHE A 287 7.30 16.80 3.68
C PHE A 287 6.69 15.87 4.74
N ASN A 288 6.44 16.41 5.94
CA ASN A 288 5.90 15.69 7.10
C ASN A 288 6.71 14.46 7.56
N LYS A 289 7.93 14.30 7.06
CA LYS A 289 8.84 13.18 7.34
C LYS A 289 10.17 13.58 7.94
N LEU A 290 10.64 14.80 7.66
CA LEU A 290 11.97 15.23 8.03
C LEU A 290 12.13 15.25 9.56
N VAL A 291 13.00 14.37 10.06
CA VAL A 291 13.42 14.32 11.45
C VAL A 291 14.95 14.32 11.48
N ILE A 292 15.54 15.37 12.02
CA ILE A 292 16.99 15.51 12.21
C ILE A 292 17.23 15.60 13.72
N ASP A 293 18.13 14.78 14.26
CA ASP A 293 18.43 14.69 15.70
C ASP A 293 17.19 14.52 16.61
N GLY A 294 16.20 13.76 16.13
CA GLY A 294 14.94 13.53 16.84
C GLY A 294 13.96 14.71 16.81
N LYS A 295 14.31 15.83 16.18
CA LYS A 295 13.45 17.01 16.02
C LYS A 295 12.75 16.98 14.67
N ARG A 296 11.42 17.12 14.69
CA ARG A 296 10.60 17.17 13.47
C ARG A 296 10.66 18.57 12.85
N LEU A 297 11.07 18.62 11.59
CA LEU A 297 11.14 19.86 10.81
C LEU A 297 9.94 20.00 9.89
N THR A 298 9.49 21.23 9.68
CA THR A 298 8.36 21.53 8.79
C THR A 298 8.86 22.12 7.48
N VAL A 299 8.64 21.45 6.37
CA VAL A 299 9.08 21.92 5.04
C VAL A 299 7.92 22.59 4.31
N LYS A 300 8.17 23.75 3.70
CA LYS A 300 7.24 24.49 2.82
C LYS A 300 8.01 25.05 1.63
N TRP A 301 7.31 25.43 0.56
CA TRP A 301 7.93 26.20 -0.52
C TRP A 301 8.28 27.61 -0.03
N GLY A 302 9.50 28.04 -0.31
CA GLY A 302 9.99 29.37 0.03
C GLY A 302 9.38 30.41 -0.92
N LYS A 303 8.87 31.51 -0.36
CA LYS A 303 8.51 32.67 -1.18
C LYS A 303 9.80 33.34 -1.66
N PRO A 304 9.88 33.81 -2.92
CA PRO A 304 11.03 34.57 -3.36
C PRO A 304 11.23 35.74 -2.40
N PRO A 305 12.48 36.08 -2.03
CA PRO A 305 12.71 37.25 -1.22
C PRO A 305 12.17 38.44 -2.02
N ALA A 306 11.06 39.02 -1.54
CA ALA A 306 10.69 40.35 -1.97
C ALA A 306 11.92 41.19 -1.70
N ILE A 307 12.53 41.70 -2.77
CA ILE A 307 13.66 42.64 -2.67
C ILE A 307 13.15 43.73 -1.74
N GLN A 308 13.66 43.74 -0.50
CA GLN A 308 13.46 44.86 0.40
C GLN A 308 14.21 46.02 -0.23
N ALA A 309 13.50 46.78 -1.06
CA ALA A 309 13.91 48.11 -1.45
C ALA A 309 13.97 48.92 -0.15
N GLY A 310 15.20 49.09 0.35
CA GLY A 310 15.47 49.91 1.51
C GLY A 310 15.01 51.34 1.25
N GLY A 311 14.21 51.86 2.18
CA GLY A 311 13.77 53.24 2.19
C GLY A 311 13.09 53.54 3.51
N GLY A 312 13.88 53.84 4.55
CA GLY A 312 13.33 54.29 5.82
C GLY A 312 12.67 55.66 5.69
N ARG A 313 11.42 55.80 6.15
CA ARG A 313 10.98 56.83 7.11
C ARG A 313 9.46 56.80 7.33
N LEU A 314 9.13 56.95 8.61
CA LEU A 314 7.95 57.55 9.22
C LEU A 314 6.60 56.85 8.99
N GLY A 315 5.97 56.52 10.11
CA GLY A 315 4.77 55.73 10.18
C GLY A 315 3.53 56.44 9.68
N ASP A 316 2.55 55.63 9.30
CA ASP A 316 1.17 55.93 9.54
C ASP A 316 0.40 54.62 9.73
N ALA A 317 -0.53 54.64 10.67
CA ALA A 317 -1.32 53.50 11.10
C ALA A 317 -2.64 53.48 10.33
N SER A 318 -2.87 52.44 9.51
CA SER A 318 -4.19 51.94 9.10
C SER A 318 -3.99 50.72 8.18
N GLY A 319 -4.79 49.66 8.16
CA GLY A 319 -6.06 49.43 8.83
C GLY A 319 -6.29 47.93 9.05
N PHE A 320 -6.92 47.65 10.18
CA PHE A 320 -7.57 46.41 10.52
C PHE A 320 -9.02 46.55 10.03
N GLU A 321 -9.44 45.76 9.04
CA GLU A 321 -10.83 45.74 8.57
C GLU A 321 -11.71 45.03 9.61
N SER A 322 -12.50 45.81 10.34
CA SER A 322 -13.68 45.33 11.06
C SER A 322 -14.94 45.87 10.39
N ASN A 323 -15.75 44.95 9.88
CA ASN A 323 -17.10 45.17 9.35
C ASN A 323 -18.00 45.89 10.36
N TYR A 324 -18.58 47.04 9.97
CA TYR A 324 -19.77 47.62 10.60
C TYR A 324 -20.71 48.16 9.52
N GLU A 325 -22.01 47.86 9.66
CA GLU A 325 -23.11 48.34 8.83
C GLU A 325 -23.38 49.85 9.03
N PRO A 326 -23.69 50.62 7.96
CA PRO A 326 -24.07 52.02 8.08
C PRO A 326 -25.57 52.23 8.41
N VAL A 327 -25.82 53.22 9.27
CA VAL A 327 -27.14 53.58 9.84
C VAL A 327 -28.05 54.31 8.81
N PRO A 328 -29.37 54.03 8.76
CA PRO A 328 -30.31 54.60 7.79
C PRO A 328 -30.64 56.09 8.05
N GLY A 329 -30.68 56.93 7.00
CA GLY A 329 -31.32 58.26 7.09
C GLY A 329 -30.78 59.43 6.25
N LEU A 330 -29.86 59.24 5.30
CA LEU A 330 -29.46 60.30 4.36
C LEU A 330 -29.67 59.88 2.89
N PRO A 331 -30.06 60.82 2.00
CA PRO A 331 -30.44 60.52 0.62
C PRO A 331 -29.26 60.03 -0.24
N THR A 332 -29.57 59.00 -1.03
CA THR A 332 -28.71 58.22 -1.93
C THR A 332 -28.02 59.06 -3.00
N ILE A 333 -26.70 58.89 -3.15
CA ILE A 333 -25.93 59.35 -4.32
C ILE A 333 -26.24 58.40 -5.50
N VAL A 334 -26.65 58.99 -6.62
CA VAL A 334 -27.10 58.32 -7.85
C VAL A 334 -25.97 57.49 -8.50
N PRO A 335 -26.24 56.31 -9.09
CA PRO A 335 -25.21 55.50 -9.75
C PRO A 335 -24.84 56.08 -11.13
N MET A 336 -23.55 56.07 -11.47
CA MET A 336 -23.08 56.32 -12.84
C MET A 336 -23.16 55.04 -13.69
N PRO A 337 -23.58 55.15 -14.96
CA PRO A 337 -23.77 54.02 -15.88
C PRO A 337 -22.46 53.54 -16.53
N SER A 338 -22.49 52.26 -16.92
CA SER A 338 -21.43 51.50 -17.63
C SER A 338 -21.14 52.03 -19.03
N THR A 339 -19.87 52.30 -19.33
CA THR A 339 -19.40 52.67 -20.67
C THR A 339 -18.67 51.52 -21.35
N GLU A 340 -19.42 50.69 -22.06
CA GLU A 340 -19.00 50.17 -23.36
C GLU A 340 -19.02 51.31 -24.40
N LEU A 341 -18.32 51.13 -25.53
CA LEU A 341 -18.25 52.00 -26.72
C LEU A 341 -17.20 53.12 -26.69
N LYS A 342 -16.01 52.81 -27.24
CA LYS A 342 -15.23 53.78 -28.02
C LYS A 342 -14.83 53.14 -29.35
N ALA A 343 -15.60 53.48 -30.38
CA ALA A 343 -15.24 53.36 -31.78
C ALA A 343 -14.81 54.75 -32.30
N ASP A 344 -13.65 54.75 -32.96
CA ASP A 344 -13.29 55.49 -34.18
C ASP A 344 -13.29 57.03 -34.19
N PHE A 345 -12.09 57.64 -34.06
CA PHE A 345 -11.86 59.08 -34.31
C PHE A 345 -10.72 59.40 -35.32
N PHE A 346 -9.99 58.44 -35.87
CA PHE A 346 -9.07 58.74 -36.98
C PHE A 346 -9.23 57.74 -38.12
N GLY A 347 -10.19 58.05 -39.00
CA GLY A 347 -10.40 57.31 -40.23
C GLY A 347 -9.24 57.49 -41.21
N LEU A 348 -8.54 56.40 -41.48
CA LEU A 348 -8.00 56.12 -42.81
C LEU A 348 -8.27 54.65 -43.14
N SER A 349 -8.83 54.50 -44.32
CA SER A 349 -9.57 53.37 -44.86
C SER A 349 -8.66 52.30 -45.49
N SER A 350 -9.28 51.12 -45.68
CA SER A 350 -9.15 50.22 -46.84
C SER A 350 -7.80 49.52 -47.05
N SER A 351 -7.69 48.24 -47.39
CA SER A 351 -8.67 47.26 -47.86
C SER A 351 -7.97 45.91 -48.02
N SER A 352 -8.55 44.88 -47.42
CA SER A 352 -8.84 43.55 -47.98
C SER A 352 -7.95 42.91 -49.08
N THR A 353 -7.43 41.72 -48.72
CA THR A 353 -7.49 40.42 -49.45
C THR A 353 -6.43 40.12 -50.55
N PRO A 354 -6.32 38.86 -51.05
CA PRO A 354 -5.69 37.72 -50.36
C PRO A 354 -4.77 36.88 -51.30
N ASN A 355 -4.21 35.78 -50.77
CA ASN A 355 -3.74 34.57 -51.47
C ASN A 355 -2.61 34.66 -52.51
N VAL A 356 -1.46 34.02 -52.24
CA VAL A 356 -0.91 33.01 -53.18
C VAL A 356 -0.07 31.94 -52.47
N VAL A 357 -0.11 30.77 -53.11
CA VAL A 357 0.36 29.40 -52.91
C VAL A 357 1.82 29.09 -52.51
N ALA A 358 1.94 27.98 -51.76
CA ALA A 358 2.88 26.85 -51.82
C ALA A 358 4.31 27.00 -52.41
N SER A 359 5.34 26.54 -51.68
CA SER A 359 6.01 25.24 -51.96
C SER A 359 7.37 25.08 -51.25
N THR A 360 7.60 23.85 -50.76
CA THR A 360 8.88 23.10 -50.74
C THR A 360 10.09 23.66 -49.97
N ALA A 361 10.50 22.95 -48.92
CA ALA A 361 11.79 22.22 -48.89
C ALA A 361 11.87 21.32 -47.65
N ALA A 362 11.99 20.01 -47.90
CA ALA A 362 12.36 19.01 -46.90
C ALA A 362 13.83 19.16 -46.52
N SER A 363 14.17 18.97 -45.25
CA SER A 363 15.55 18.86 -44.77
C SER A 363 15.69 17.60 -43.94
N SER A 364 16.40 16.66 -44.53
CA SER A 364 16.79 15.36 -44.01
C SER A 364 17.82 15.53 -42.89
N PHE A 365 17.55 14.98 -41.71
CA PHE A 365 18.58 14.71 -40.70
C PHE A 365 18.48 13.24 -40.28
N LEU A 366 19.49 12.48 -40.70
CA LEU A 366 19.73 11.08 -40.34
C LEU A 366 20.37 10.99 -38.93
N PRO A 367 20.07 9.94 -38.14
CA PRO A 367 20.70 9.69 -36.84
C PRO A 367 22.09 9.01 -36.97
N PRO A 368 22.98 9.15 -35.96
CA PRO A 368 24.32 8.57 -35.99
C PRO A 368 24.35 7.05 -35.74
N PRO A 369 25.35 6.32 -36.26
CA PRO A 369 25.45 4.86 -36.15
C PRO A 369 25.99 4.35 -34.79
N PRO A 370 25.70 3.09 -34.41
CA PRO A 370 26.10 2.50 -33.13
C PRO A 370 27.52 1.91 -33.14
N MET A 371 28.16 1.90 -31.97
CA MET A 371 29.46 1.25 -31.71
C MET A 371 29.35 -0.29 -31.58
N PRO A 372 30.39 -1.05 -31.95
CA PRO A 372 30.39 -2.52 -31.87
C PRO A 372 30.75 -3.07 -30.47
N PRO A 373 30.31 -4.29 -30.13
CA PRO A 373 30.53 -4.93 -28.82
C PRO A 373 31.91 -5.62 -28.70
N PRO A 374 32.38 -5.93 -27.48
CA PRO A 374 33.62 -6.65 -27.25
C PRO A 374 33.47 -8.17 -27.46
N ASP A 375 34.61 -8.76 -27.82
CA ASP A 375 34.88 -10.09 -28.36
C ASP A 375 34.59 -11.25 -27.37
N LEU A 376 33.86 -12.26 -27.83
CA LEU A 376 33.64 -13.54 -27.15
C LEU A 376 34.67 -14.54 -27.69
N GLY A 377 35.73 -14.79 -26.92
CA GLY A 377 36.71 -15.83 -27.22
C GLY A 377 36.20 -17.23 -26.87
N ASP A 378 36.06 -18.07 -27.89
CA ASP A 378 35.98 -19.52 -27.78
C ASP A 378 37.31 -20.10 -27.29
N TYR A 379 37.27 -20.93 -26.25
CA TYR A 379 38.35 -21.87 -25.94
C TYR A 379 37.78 -23.28 -25.88
N THR A 380 38.12 -24.04 -26.91
CA THR A 380 38.00 -25.49 -26.98
C THR A 380 39.06 -26.16 -26.12
N SER A 381 38.60 -27.08 -25.26
CA SER A 381 39.18 -28.39 -24.91
C SER A 381 40.70 -28.60 -24.92
N SER A 382 41.29 -28.90 -23.76
CA SER A 382 42.27 -30.01 -23.66
C SER A 382 42.31 -30.61 -22.25
N LEU A 383 42.34 -31.94 -22.23
CA LEU A 383 42.36 -32.83 -21.06
C LEU A 383 43.69 -32.71 -20.28
N SER A 384 43.61 -32.75 -18.94
CA SER A 384 44.67 -33.38 -18.13
C SER A 384 44.07 -34.10 -16.93
N TYR A 385 44.25 -35.42 -16.93
CA TYR A 385 44.04 -36.32 -15.80
C TYR A 385 45.26 -36.22 -14.87
N GLY A 386 45.05 -36.21 -13.54
CA GLY A 386 46.16 -36.46 -12.61
C GLY A 386 45.95 -36.06 -11.15
N HIS A 387 45.34 -36.96 -10.37
CA HIS A 387 45.65 -37.27 -8.96
C HIS A 387 45.25 -36.26 -7.86
N MET A 388 44.15 -36.58 -7.16
CA MET A 388 43.86 -36.14 -5.78
C MET A 388 44.14 -37.30 -4.79
N PRO A 389 44.63 -37.00 -3.57
CA PRO A 389 44.89 -37.99 -2.51
C PRO A 389 43.61 -38.32 -1.70
N PRO A 390 43.60 -39.43 -0.94
CA PRO A 390 42.38 -39.94 -0.27
C PRO A 390 42.16 -39.28 1.10
N PRO A 391 40.91 -39.15 1.58
CA PRO A 391 40.64 -38.79 2.97
C PRO A 391 40.45 -40.03 3.86
N LEU A 392 40.95 -39.88 5.09
CA LEU A 392 40.92 -40.83 6.20
C LEU A 392 39.50 -41.23 6.62
N SER A 393 39.36 -42.51 6.95
CA SER A 393 38.23 -43.12 7.64
C SER A 393 38.20 -42.81 9.14
N SER A 394 36.97 -42.85 9.67
CA SER A 394 36.58 -43.07 11.07
C SER A 394 36.54 -41.85 12.00
N LEU A 395 35.32 -41.42 12.34
CA LEU A 395 34.87 -41.36 13.73
C LEU A 395 33.33 -41.32 13.81
N ARG A 396 32.82 -42.02 14.81
CA ARG A 396 31.43 -42.45 15.01
C ARG A 396 30.47 -41.30 15.34
N THR A 397 29.27 -41.42 14.79
CA THR A 397 28.03 -40.79 15.22
C THR A 397 27.65 -41.21 16.65
N THR A 398 27.36 -40.24 17.52
CA THR A 398 26.67 -40.46 18.80
C THR A 398 25.22 -40.01 18.65
N SER A 399 24.29 -40.96 18.70
CA SER A 399 22.85 -40.69 18.74
C SER A 399 22.41 -40.38 20.17
N VAL A 400 21.77 -39.24 20.35
CA VAL A 400 21.17 -38.82 21.62
C VAL A 400 19.90 -39.63 21.87
N HIS A 401 19.85 -40.36 22.98
CA HIS A 401 18.76 -41.24 23.39
C HIS A 401 17.69 -40.48 24.18
N TYR A 402 16.42 -40.52 23.72
CA TYR A 402 15.29 -39.86 24.39
C TYR A 402 14.46 -40.89 25.19
N PRO A 403 14.19 -40.68 26.49
CA PRO A 403 13.50 -41.63 27.38
C PRO A 403 12.01 -41.93 27.08
N SER A 404 11.48 -41.51 25.94
CA SER A 404 10.08 -41.74 25.54
C SER A 404 9.89 -42.90 24.55
N GLN A 405 10.95 -43.64 24.24
CA GLN A 405 10.95 -44.72 23.24
C GLN A 405 11.23 -46.12 23.84
N ASP A 406 11.01 -46.31 25.14
CA ASP A 406 11.15 -47.63 25.78
C ASP A 406 9.81 -48.39 25.80
N PRO A 407 9.64 -49.44 24.97
CA PRO A 407 8.40 -50.22 24.88
C PRO A 407 8.15 -51.15 26.09
N SER A 408 9.05 -51.18 27.08
CA SER A 408 8.89 -52.00 28.30
C SER A 408 8.14 -51.31 29.45
N ARG A 409 7.68 -50.05 29.25
CA ARG A 409 6.93 -49.27 30.26
C ARG A 409 5.41 -49.16 30.01
N VAL A 410 4.87 -49.93 29.06
CA VAL A 410 3.41 -50.05 28.86
C VAL A 410 2.92 -51.35 29.51
N GLY A 411 2.48 -51.23 30.75
CA GLY A 411 1.87 -52.32 31.49
C GLY A 411 1.35 -51.89 32.85
N SER A 412 0.11 -51.41 32.91
CA SER A 412 -0.72 -51.65 34.10
C SER A 412 -2.08 -52.16 33.66
N THR A 413 -2.32 -53.38 34.08
CA THR A 413 -3.38 -54.30 33.75
C THR A 413 -4.71 -53.92 34.40
N ALA A 414 -5.79 -54.33 33.73
CA ALA A 414 -7.17 -54.25 34.16
C ALA A 414 -7.41 -54.68 35.61
N ALA A 415 -8.21 -53.90 36.34
CA ALA A 415 -8.89 -54.33 37.55
C ALA A 415 -10.40 -54.28 37.31
N HIS A 416 -11.00 -55.47 37.22
CA HIS A 416 -12.43 -55.70 37.29
C HIS A 416 -12.95 -55.27 38.68
N GLY A 417 -13.83 -54.25 38.72
CA GLY A 417 -14.67 -53.97 39.86
C GLY A 417 -15.98 -54.76 39.75
N LYS A 418 -16.18 -55.74 40.64
CA LYS A 418 -17.47 -56.40 40.86
C LYS A 418 -18.43 -55.40 41.52
N ALA A 419 -19.63 -55.29 40.97
CA ALA A 419 -20.77 -54.63 41.60
C ALA A 419 -21.43 -55.59 42.60
N ASN A 420 -21.89 -55.03 43.72
CA ASN A 420 -22.79 -55.65 44.69
C ASN A 420 -24.15 -55.92 44.06
N GLU A 421 -24.59 -57.18 44.11
CA GLU A 421 -25.92 -57.61 44.57
C GLU A 421 -25.87 -59.08 44.96
#